data_AF-A0A1F7S3Y9-F1
#
_entry.id   AF-A0A1F7S3Y9-F1
#
_cell.length_a   1.000
_cell.length_b   1.000
_cell.length_c   1.000
_cell.angle_alpha   90.00
_cell.angle_beta   90.00
_cell.angle_gamma   90.00
#
_symmetry.space_group_name_H-M   'P 1'
#
loop_
_entity.id
_entity.type
_entity.pdbx_description
1 polymer ?
#
loop_
_entity_poly.entity_id
_entity_poly.type
_entity_poly.pdbx_seq_one_letter_code
_entity_poly.pdbx_strand_id
1 'polypeptide(L)'
;MWAAVTAGNVTAWHYWQYMNPYEGQDTAKLPPRYRPGWKSPGIISIGGNYDEFYALPRYYVMKQWGRNVPKGSIRVDTVSDNPDLHVVAWRRPDSKLVIIAFNETTADIPATFNCSSIIGDIMHIRTADRENYVTKADIIPIANSFDEVIIGQSINTFIVPIPHVSVPELRFPAIFCILALFTILLALTWVQART
;
A
#
# COMPACT_ATOMS: atom_id res chain seq x y z
N MET A 1 -1.80 4.76 10.50
CA MET A 1 -1.55 3.84 9.37
C MET A 1 -0.06 3.77 9.07
N TRP A 2 0.60 4.90 8.80
CA TRP A 2 2.02 4.92 8.42
C TRP A 2 2.90 4.11 9.39
N ALA A 3 2.74 4.28 10.72
CA ALA A 3 3.51 3.54 11.72
C ALA A 3 3.36 2.00 11.62
N ALA A 4 2.16 1.51 11.28
CA ALA A 4 1.96 0.08 11.07
C ALA A 4 2.71 -0.42 9.82
N VAL A 5 2.80 0.40 8.78
CA VAL A 5 3.40 0.05 7.49
C VAL A 5 4.91 0.28 7.47
N THR A 6 5.43 1.26 8.22
CA THR A 6 6.86 1.59 8.28
C THR A 6 7.57 0.89 9.44
N ALA A 7 6.97 0.84 10.63
CA ALA A 7 7.58 0.21 11.82
C ALA A 7 7.00 -1.18 12.13
N GLY A 8 5.79 -1.49 11.67
CA GLY A 8 5.19 -2.80 11.85
C GLY A 8 5.61 -3.81 10.77
N ASN A 9 5.62 -5.10 11.13
CA ASN A 9 5.76 -6.21 10.18
C ASN A 9 4.39 -6.65 9.62
N VAL A 10 3.59 -5.67 9.17
CA VAL A 10 2.26 -5.94 8.63
C VAL A 10 2.34 -6.21 7.13
N THR A 11 1.58 -7.19 6.66
CA THR A 11 1.49 -7.56 5.23
C THR A 11 0.20 -7.09 4.58
N ALA A 12 -0.74 -6.63 5.39
CA ALA A 12 -2.01 -6.05 4.97
C ALA A 12 -2.49 -5.04 6.00
N TRP A 13 -3.33 -4.12 5.55
CA TRP A 13 -4.02 -3.18 6.42
C TRP A 13 -5.47 -3.07 5.98
N HIS A 14 -6.38 -3.15 6.95
CA HIS A 14 -7.81 -3.01 6.72
C HIS A 14 -8.30 -1.83 7.53
N TYR A 15 -9.07 -0.95 6.89
CA TYR A 15 -9.70 0.13 7.62
C TYR A 15 -10.99 -0.35 8.26
N TRP A 16 -11.33 0.26 9.39
CA TRP A 16 -12.51 -0.08 10.17
C TRP A 16 -13.81 0.11 9.37
N GLN A 17 -13.97 1.27 8.70
CA GLN A 17 -15.19 1.60 7.99
C GLN A 17 -14.90 2.26 6.62
N TYR A 18 -15.21 1.55 5.53
CA TYR A 18 -14.96 2.08 4.18
C TYR A 18 -15.95 3.18 3.78
N MET A 19 -17.21 3.05 4.17
CA MET A 19 -18.27 4.03 3.88
C MET A 19 -18.95 4.43 5.18
N ASN A 20 -19.05 5.74 5.43
CA ASN A 20 -19.87 6.25 6.52
C ASN A 20 -20.98 7.17 5.99
N PRO A 21 -22.26 6.72 6.03
CA PRO A 21 -23.38 7.56 5.64
C PRO A 21 -23.63 8.74 6.58
N TYR A 22 -23.04 8.74 7.76
CA TYR A 22 -23.27 9.72 8.82
C TYR A 22 -22.11 10.72 8.97
N GLU A 23 -21.06 10.62 8.16
CA GLU A 23 -19.92 11.54 8.22
C GLU A 23 -20.28 12.87 7.57
N GLY A 24 -20.21 13.96 8.36
CA GLY A 24 -20.62 15.29 7.93
C GLY A 24 -22.12 15.59 8.11
N GLN A 25 -22.92 14.61 8.53
CA GLN A 25 -24.33 14.83 8.86
C GLN A 25 -24.50 15.48 10.24
N ASP A 26 -25.51 16.34 10.36
CA ASP A 26 -25.96 16.84 11.66
C ASP A 26 -26.58 15.68 12.45
N THR A 27 -25.84 15.18 13.44
CA THR A 27 -26.23 14.06 14.30
C THR A 27 -27.55 14.31 15.05
N ALA A 28 -27.98 15.57 15.19
CA ALA A 28 -29.28 15.89 15.79
C ALA A 28 -30.46 15.42 14.92
N LYS A 29 -30.27 15.33 13.59
CA LYS A 29 -31.30 14.93 12.62
C LYS A 29 -31.41 13.40 12.45
N LEU A 30 -30.49 12.63 13.03
CA LEU A 30 -30.54 11.16 12.97
C LEU A 30 -31.50 10.60 14.03
N PRO A 31 -32.23 9.50 13.73
CA PRO A 31 -33.00 8.77 14.75
C PRO A 31 -32.11 8.38 15.94
N PRO A 32 -32.61 8.35 17.20
CA PRO A 32 -31.78 8.14 18.39
C PRO A 32 -30.86 6.92 18.34
N ARG A 33 -31.29 5.81 17.72
CA ARG A 33 -30.48 4.59 17.51
C ARG A 33 -29.30 4.76 16.54
N TYR A 34 -29.34 5.79 15.70
CA TYR A 34 -28.31 6.17 14.73
C TYR A 34 -27.65 7.50 15.09
N ARG A 35 -27.77 7.98 16.33
CA ARG A 35 -26.95 9.09 16.84
C ARG A 35 -25.71 8.47 17.45
N PRO A 36 -24.63 8.22 16.68
CA PRO A 36 -23.46 7.65 17.28
C PRO A 36 -22.91 8.67 18.27
N GLY A 37 -22.65 8.25 19.52
CA GLY A 37 -21.85 9.04 20.46
C GLY A 37 -20.41 9.30 19.96
N TRP A 38 -20.02 8.63 18.87
CA TRP A 38 -18.71 8.69 18.26
C TRP A 38 -18.84 8.88 16.75
N LYS A 39 -18.42 10.03 16.22
CA LYS A 39 -18.33 10.25 14.77
C LYS A 39 -17.21 9.35 14.22
N SER A 40 -17.53 8.12 13.83
CA SER A 40 -16.57 7.19 13.21
C SER A 40 -16.23 7.70 11.82
N PRO A 41 -14.99 8.11 11.52
CA PRO A 41 -14.66 8.57 10.18
C PRO A 41 -14.67 7.36 9.22
N GLY A 42 -15.40 7.39 8.09
CA GLY A 42 -15.43 6.39 6.99
C GLY A 42 -14.70 6.85 5.72
N ILE A 43 -13.98 6.00 4.98
CA ILE A 43 -13.04 6.47 3.92
C ILE A 43 -13.74 7.31 2.83
N ILE A 44 -15.00 6.96 2.58
CA ILE A 44 -15.94 7.67 1.72
C ILE A 44 -17.11 8.13 2.61
N SER A 45 -17.54 9.38 2.46
CA SER A 45 -18.80 9.85 3.05
C SER A 45 -19.92 9.90 2.01
N ILE A 46 -21.16 9.82 2.49
CA ILE A 46 -22.36 9.92 1.66
C ILE A 46 -23.05 11.24 2.01
N GLY A 47 -23.44 12.01 0.99
CA GLY A 47 -24.13 13.28 1.13
C GLY A 47 -25.43 13.16 1.92
N GLY A 48 -25.89 14.28 2.48
CA GLY A 48 -27.09 14.33 3.32
C GLY A 48 -28.38 13.81 2.65
N ASN A 49 -28.45 13.92 1.31
CA ASN A 49 -29.58 13.45 0.51
C ASN A 49 -29.37 12.03 -0.07
N TYR A 50 -28.26 11.36 0.28
CA TYR A 50 -27.90 10.01 -0.19
C TYR A 50 -27.74 9.84 -1.71
N ASP A 51 -27.54 10.94 -2.44
CA ASP A 51 -27.34 11.03 -3.88
C ASP A 51 -25.88 11.29 -4.28
N GLU A 52 -25.04 11.71 -3.33
CA GLU A 52 -23.65 12.09 -3.56
C GLU A 52 -22.69 11.25 -2.71
N PHE A 53 -21.50 11.00 -3.26
CA PHE A 53 -20.39 10.35 -2.56
C PHE A 53 -19.17 11.26 -2.57
N TYR A 54 -18.53 11.41 -1.42
CA TYR A 54 -17.31 12.20 -1.28
C TYR A 54 -16.15 11.30 -0.90
N ALA A 55 -15.12 11.28 -1.75
CA ALA A 55 -13.84 10.67 -1.40
C ALA A 55 -13.07 11.63 -0.48
N LEU A 56 -12.88 11.24 0.77
CA LEU A 56 -12.17 12.05 1.75
C LEU A 56 -10.64 11.96 1.54
N PRO A 57 -9.81 12.88 2.06
CA PRO A 57 -8.35 12.83 1.89
C PRO A 57 -7.72 11.47 2.23
N ARG A 58 -8.30 10.80 3.22
CA ARG A 58 -7.95 9.45 3.69
C ARG A 58 -8.14 8.37 2.62
N TYR A 59 -9.09 8.51 1.70
CA TYR A 59 -9.23 7.67 0.52
C TYR A 59 -7.99 7.79 -0.37
N TYR A 60 -7.55 9.01 -0.65
CA TYR A 60 -6.41 9.24 -1.53
C TYR A 60 -5.09 8.80 -0.90
N VAL A 61 -4.95 8.96 0.42
CA VAL A 61 -3.85 8.36 1.19
C VAL A 61 -3.87 6.84 1.03
N MET A 62 -5.02 6.18 1.22
CA MET A 62 -5.14 4.72 1.02
C MET A 62 -4.86 4.27 -0.40
N LYS A 63 -5.28 5.06 -1.38
CA LYS A 63 -5.10 4.80 -2.80
C LYS A 63 -3.61 4.71 -3.17
N GLN A 64 -2.72 5.45 -2.49
CA GLN A 64 -1.26 5.37 -2.69
C GLN A 64 -0.73 3.94 -2.57
N TRP A 65 -1.20 3.16 -1.60
CA TRP A 65 -0.85 1.74 -1.48
C TRP A 65 -1.72 0.86 -2.37
N GLY A 66 -3.05 1.01 -2.27
CA GLY A 66 -3.99 0.07 -2.89
C GLY A 66 -3.87 -0.01 -4.41
N ARG A 67 -3.47 1.07 -5.08
CA ARG A 67 -3.23 1.07 -6.53
C ARG A 67 -1.82 0.68 -6.93
N ASN A 68 -0.82 1.03 -6.10
CA ASN A 68 0.57 0.95 -6.53
C ASN A 68 1.30 -0.28 -5.97
N VAL A 69 0.82 -0.88 -4.89
CA VAL A 69 1.42 -2.07 -4.26
C VAL A 69 0.49 -3.29 -4.46
N PRO A 70 0.50 -3.93 -5.65
CA PRO A 70 -0.35 -5.08 -5.93
C PRO A 70 0.05 -6.32 -5.10
N LYS A 71 -0.85 -7.31 -5.06
CA LYS A 71 -0.57 -8.63 -4.46
C LYS A 71 0.70 -9.24 -5.04
N GLY A 72 1.51 -9.86 -4.19
CA GLY A 72 2.79 -10.46 -4.55
C GLY A 72 3.96 -9.46 -4.51
N SER A 73 3.70 -8.19 -4.23
CA SER A 73 4.77 -7.24 -3.92
C SER A 73 5.48 -7.64 -2.63
N ILE A 74 6.81 -7.50 -2.61
CA ILE A 74 7.66 -7.84 -1.47
C ILE A 74 8.23 -6.54 -0.92
N ARG A 75 8.02 -6.30 0.38
CA ARG A 75 8.62 -5.15 1.05
C ARG A 75 10.14 -5.25 0.99
N VAL A 76 10.81 -4.17 0.61
CA VAL A 76 12.27 -4.07 0.65
C VAL A 76 12.68 -3.18 1.81
N ASP A 77 13.91 -3.38 2.28
CA ASP A 77 14.45 -2.58 3.36
C ASP A 77 14.71 -1.14 2.89
N THR A 78 14.49 -0.18 3.78
CA THR A 78 14.63 1.25 3.50
C THR A 78 15.16 1.96 4.74
N VAL A 79 16.17 2.81 4.55
CA VAL A 79 16.75 3.63 5.62
C VAL A 79 16.52 5.10 5.26
N SER A 80 16.00 5.86 6.22
CA SER A 80 15.97 7.33 6.16
C SER A 80 16.96 7.86 7.20
N ASP A 81 17.80 8.79 6.81
CA ASP A 81 18.68 9.54 7.71
C ASP A 81 17.97 10.75 8.35
N ASN A 82 16.78 11.09 7.85
CA ASN A 82 15.91 12.12 8.41
C ASN A 82 14.76 11.48 9.21
N PRO A 83 14.65 11.75 10.53
CA PRO A 83 13.62 11.17 11.39
C PRO A 83 12.20 11.66 11.04
N ASP A 84 12.07 12.83 10.40
CA ASP A 84 10.81 13.46 10.02
C ASP A 84 10.31 13.00 8.64
N LEU A 85 11.12 12.23 7.92
CA LEU A 85 10.77 11.64 6.62
C LEU A 85 10.60 10.13 6.77
N HIS A 86 9.35 9.67 6.73
CA HIS A 86 9.04 8.25 6.80
C HIS A 86 8.97 7.65 5.40
N VAL A 87 9.83 6.66 5.14
CA VAL A 87 9.94 6.01 3.83
C VAL A 87 9.74 4.52 3.98
N VAL A 88 9.09 3.93 2.99
CA VAL A 88 8.93 2.48 2.85
C VAL A 88 8.84 2.13 1.38
N ALA A 89 9.35 0.95 1.00
CA ALA A 89 9.33 0.54 -0.39
C ALA A 89 8.96 -0.94 -0.60
N TRP A 90 8.45 -1.24 -1.80
CA TRP A 90 8.07 -2.57 -2.24
C TRP A 90 8.56 -2.86 -3.64
N ARG A 91 9.15 -4.03 -3.82
CA ARG A 91 9.41 -4.60 -5.14
C ARG A 91 8.13 -5.27 -5.65
N ARG A 92 7.62 -4.80 -6.78
CA ARG A 92 6.46 -5.36 -7.46
C ARG A 92 6.84 -6.55 -8.35
N PRO A 93 5.89 -7.46 -8.63
CA PRO A 93 6.10 -8.55 -9.59
C PRO A 93 6.42 -8.10 -11.01
N ASP A 94 5.99 -6.90 -11.42
CA ASP A 94 6.21 -6.35 -12.77
C ASP A 94 7.52 -5.55 -12.90
N SER A 95 8.54 -5.90 -12.10
CA SER A 95 9.88 -5.28 -12.14
C SER A 95 9.86 -3.76 -11.94
N LYS A 96 9.07 -3.32 -10.95
CA LYS A 96 9.04 -1.93 -10.49
C LYS A 96 9.28 -1.90 -8.99
N LEU A 97 9.97 -0.87 -8.53
CA LEU A 97 10.08 -0.53 -7.13
C LEU A 97 9.07 0.59 -6.85
N VAL A 98 8.26 0.44 -5.82
CA VAL A 98 7.37 1.49 -5.34
C VAL A 98 7.92 2.02 -4.04
N ILE A 99 8.25 3.30 -4.01
CA ILE A 99 8.70 4.01 -2.82
C ILE A 99 7.56 4.91 -2.39
N ILE A 100 7.19 4.86 -1.11
CA ILE A 100 6.19 5.74 -0.52
C ILE A 100 6.88 6.53 0.58
N ALA A 101 6.93 7.85 0.41
CA ALA A 101 7.52 8.80 1.33
C ALA A 101 6.44 9.68 1.95
N PHE A 102 6.47 9.84 3.27
CA PHE A 102 5.51 10.58 4.06
C PHE A 102 6.23 11.65 4.89
N ASN A 103 5.80 12.89 4.71
CA ASN A 103 6.23 14.04 5.50
C ASN A 103 5.01 14.55 6.27
N GLU A 104 4.99 14.31 7.59
CA GLU A 104 3.91 14.79 8.47
C GLU A 104 4.15 16.19 9.01
N THR A 105 5.36 16.72 8.83
CA THR A 105 5.71 18.08 9.25
C THR A 105 5.05 19.12 8.35
N THR A 106 5.02 20.37 8.80
CA THR A 106 4.56 21.50 7.99
C THR A 106 5.66 22.06 7.08
N ALA A 107 6.90 21.62 7.23
CA ALA A 107 8.04 22.11 6.46
C ALA A 107 8.33 21.20 5.27
N ASP A 108 8.84 21.78 4.18
CA ASP A 108 9.28 21.01 3.03
C ASP A 108 10.62 20.33 3.33
N ILE A 109 10.75 19.07 2.93
CA ILE A 109 11.96 18.27 3.13
C ILE A 109 12.57 17.97 1.76
N PRO A 110 13.70 18.59 1.38
CA PRO A 110 14.47 18.14 0.23
C PRO A 110 15.08 16.77 0.53
N ALA A 111 14.89 15.81 -0.36
CA ALA A 111 15.36 14.44 -0.17
C ALA A 111 16.01 13.89 -1.44
N THR A 112 17.10 13.15 -1.25
CA THR A 112 17.77 12.38 -2.30
C THR A 112 17.46 10.90 -2.09
N PHE A 113 16.86 10.27 -3.09
CA PHE A 113 16.51 8.84 -3.06
C PHE A 113 17.54 8.03 -3.82
N ASN A 114 18.31 7.22 -3.09
CA ASN A 114 19.31 6.33 -3.67
C ASN A 114 18.74 4.91 -3.80
N CYS A 115 18.70 4.39 -5.02
CA CYS A 115 18.26 3.04 -5.35
C CYS A 115 19.45 2.16 -5.76
N SER A 116 19.29 0.83 -5.71
CA SER A 116 20.33 -0.08 -6.20
C SER A 116 20.42 -0.10 -7.73
N SER A 117 19.31 0.10 -8.43
CA SER A 117 19.26 0.20 -9.88
C SER A 117 18.00 0.95 -10.33
N ILE A 118 18.14 1.81 -11.33
CA ILE A 118 17.04 2.49 -12.02
C ILE A 118 17.27 2.35 -13.54
N ILE A 119 16.23 2.02 -14.31
CA ILE A 119 16.35 1.80 -15.77
C ILE A 119 15.38 2.63 -16.62
N GLY A 120 14.82 3.69 -16.06
CA GLY A 120 13.92 4.58 -16.79
C GLY A 120 13.37 5.68 -15.91
N ASP A 121 12.49 6.47 -16.51
CA ASP A 121 11.85 7.62 -15.85
C ASP A 121 10.93 7.16 -14.72
N ILE A 122 10.85 7.99 -13.69
CA ILE A 122 10.17 7.67 -12.44
C ILE A 122 8.83 8.39 -12.43
N MET A 123 7.75 7.61 -12.32
CA MET A 123 6.41 8.19 -12.14
C MET A 123 6.27 8.68 -10.70
N HIS A 124 5.80 9.92 -10.53
CA HIS A 124 5.57 10.55 -9.24
C HIS A 124 4.08 10.87 -9.03
N ILE A 125 3.54 10.43 -7.89
CA ILE A 125 2.15 10.66 -7.50
C ILE A 125 2.13 11.27 -6.11
N ARG A 126 1.38 12.37 -5.93
CA ARG A 126 1.31 13.08 -4.66
C ARG A 126 -0.11 13.26 -4.15
N THR A 127 -0.29 13.14 -2.83
CA THR A 127 -1.45 13.63 -2.11
C THR A 127 -0.98 14.59 -1.03
N ALA A 128 -1.60 15.77 -0.94
CA ALA A 128 -1.31 16.84 0.01
C ALA A 128 -2.61 17.59 0.34
N ASP A 129 -2.56 18.63 1.17
CA ASP A 129 -3.74 19.41 1.60
C ASP A 129 -4.68 19.81 0.44
N ARG A 130 -4.11 20.22 -0.70
CA ARG A 130 -4.87 20.66 -1.89
C ARG A 130 -4.74 19.73 -3.08
N GLU A 131 -4.17 18.55 -2.89
CA GLU A 131 -3.88 17.62 -3.99
C GLU A 131 -4.36 16.22 -3.64
N ASN A 132 -5.24 15.67 -4.47
CA ASN A 132 -5.84 14.36 -4.25
C ASN A 132 -5.33 13.37 -5.29
N TYR A 133 -4.24 12.65 -4.98
CA TYR A 133 -3.65 11.63 -5.87
C TYR A 133 -3.33 12.19 -7.26
N VAL A 134 -2.51 13.25 -7.29
CA VAL A 134 -2.12 13.95 -8.51
C VAL A 134 -0.82 13.37 -9.03
N THR A 135 -0.82 12.91 -10.29
CA THR A 135 0.41 12.54 -11.00
C THR A 135 1.17 13.80 -11.39
N LYS A 136 2.46 13.85 -11.07
CA LYS A 136 3.38 14.93 -11.43
C LYS A 136 4.13 14.56 -12.71
N ALA A 137 4.97 15.49 -13.19
CA ALA A 137 5.88 15.17 -14.28
C ALA A 137 6.80 14.02 -13.87
N ASP A 138 7.12 13.15 -14.83
CA ASP A 138 8.06 12.06 -14.58
C ASP A 138 9.44 12.62 -14.25
N ILE A 139 10.11 12.01 -13.28
CA ILE A 139 11.44 12.41 -12.82
C ILE A 139 12.47 11.63 -13.62
N ILE A 140 13.44 12.34 -14.19
CA ILE A 140 14.56 11.75 -14.92
C ILE A 140 15.70 11.50 -13.91
N PRO A 141 16.02 10.23 -13.59
CA PRO A 141 17.06 9.93 -12.60
C PRO A 141 18.46 10.24 -13.14
N ILE A 142 19.38 10.54 -12.23
CA ILE A 142 20.81 10.63 -12.53
C ILE A 142 21.47 9.38 -11.96
N ALA A 143 21.88 8.48 -12.86
CA ALA A 143 22.31 7.13 -12.50
C ALA A 143 21.23 6.40 -11.67
N ASN A 144 21.54 5.97 -10.44
CA ASN A 144 20.60 5.27 -9.57
C ASN A 144 20.04 6.17 -8.46
N SER A 145 20.03 7.48 -8.68
CA SER A 145 19.54 8.47 -7.71
C SER A 145 18.60 9.48 -8.36
N PHE A 146 17.72 10.05 -7.55
CA PHE A 146 16.89 11.19 -7.92
C PHE A 146 16.60 12.07 -6.69
N ASP A 147 16.44 13.36 -6.94
CA ASP A 147 16.11 14.34 -5.91
C ASP A 147 14.65 14.76 -6.03
N GLU A 148 13.98 14.96 -4.89
CA GLU A 148 12.62 15.51 -4.85
C GLU A 148 12.40 16.32 -3.57
N VAL A 149 11.56 17.36 -3.64
CA VAL A 149 11.13 18.11 -2.46
C VAL A 149 9.82 17.54 -1.96
N ILE A 150 9.90 16.83 -0.84
CA ILE A 150 8.72 16.26 -0.17
C ILE A 150 8.05 17.37 0.64
N ILE A 151 7.05 18.01 0.04
CA ILE A 151 6.37 19.14 0.67
C ILE A 151 5.71 18.76 2.01
N GLY A 152 5.53 19.74 2.88
CA GLY A 152 4.86 19.56 4.18
C GLY A 152 3.48 18.91 4.05
N GLN A 153 3.13 18.07 5.02
CA GLN A 153 1.84 17.38 5.14
C GLN A 153 1.44 16.62 3.86
N SER A 154 2.38 15.86 3.31
CA SER A 154 2.17 15.14 2.06
C SER A 154 2.63 13.69 2.09
N ILE A 155 2.03 12.93 1.17
CA ILE A 155 2.46 11.60 0.81
C ILE A 155 2.81 11.57 -0.68
N ASN A 156 3.96 10.99 -0.97
CA ASN A 156 4.53 10.89 -2.30
C ASN A 156 4.78 9.42 -2.61
N THR A 157 4.33 8.97 -3.76
CA THR A 157 4.62 7.64 -4.29
C THR A 157 5.45 7.78 -5.55
N PHE A 158 6.58 7.10 -5.58
CA PHE A 158 7.45 6.98 -6.73
C PHE A 158 7.38 5.56 -7.27
N ILE A 159 7.13 5.41 -8.56
CA ILE A 159 7.17 4.12 -9.25
C ILE A 159 8.42 4.12 -10.12
N VAL A 160 9.44 3.40 -9.65
CA VAL A 160 10.78 3.35 -10.21
C VAL A 160 10.93 2.09 -11.05
N PRO A 161 11.19 2.18 -12.37
CA PRO A 161 11.52 1.03 -13.19
C PRO A 161 12.85 0.43 -12.76
N ILE A 162 12.88 -0.88 -12.52
CA ILE A 162 14.10 -1.61 -12.12
C ILE A 162 14.36 -2.77 -13.09
N PRO A 163 15.61 -3.26 -13.21
CA PRO A 163 15.90 -4.45 -14.01
C PRO A 163 15.04 -5.62 -13.59
N HIS A 164 14.60 -6.41 -14.58
CA HIS A 164 13.90 -7.64 -14.31
C HIS A 164 14.83 -8.63 -13.62
N VAL A 165 14.55 -8.93 -12.35
CA VAL A 165 15.23 -10.00 -11.62
C VAL A 165 14.40 -11.25 -11.83
N SER A 166 14.91 -12.20 -12.62
CA SER A 166 14.30 -13.52 -12.75
C SER A 166 14.21 -14.15 -11.35
N VAL A 167 13.00 -14.30 -10.83
CA VAL A 167 12.78 -15.13 -9.65
C VAL A 167 13.05 -16.56 -10.10
N PRO A 168 13.97 -17.32 -9.47
CA PRO A 168 14.06 -18.74 -9.74
C PRO A 168 12.68 -19.32 -9.47
N GLU A 169 12.04 -19.91 -10.48
CA GLU A 169 10.85 -20.71 -10.24
C GLU A 169 11.19 -21.67 -9.10
N LEU A 170 10.37 -21.69 -8.06
CA LEU A 170 10.30 -22.80 -7.12
C LEU A 170 9.84 -24.01 -7.95
N ARG A 171 10.78 -24.64 -8.65
CA ARG A 171 10.60 -25.95 -9.24
C ARG A 171 10.49 -26.89 -8.07
N PHE A 172 9.27 -27.14 -7.62
CA PHE A 172 9.00 -28.36 -6.87
C PHE A 172 9.38 -29.50 -7.82
N PRO A 173 10.45 -30.27 -7.57
CA PRO A 173 10.71 -31.43 -8.40
C PRO A 173 9.48 -32.32 -8.29
N ALA A 174 8.90 -32.71 -9.44
CA ALA A 174 7.69 -33.52 -9.55
C ALA A 174 7.74 -34.83 -8.72
N ILE A 175 8.93 -35.21 -8.25
CA ILE A 175 9.19 -36.33 -7.35
C ILE A 175 8.46 -36.20 -6.00
N PHE A 176 8.25 -35.00 -5.44
CA PHE A 176 7.56 -34.86 -4.16
C PHE A 176 6.04 -35.08 -4.24
N CYS A 177 5.41 -34.87 -5.40
CA CYS A 177 3.98 -35.14 -5.58
C CYS A 177 3.66 -36.64 -5.65
N ILE A 178 4.55 -37.46 -6.20
CA ILE A 178 4.31 -38.91 -6.36
C ILE A 178 4.44 -39.63 -5.01
N LEU A 179 5.40 -39.23 -4.17
CA LEU A 179 5.59 -39.81 -2.83
C LEU A 179 4.43 -39.49 -1.86
N ALA A 180 3.85 -38.28 -1.93
CA ALA A 180 2.68 -37.95 -1.12
C ALA A 180 1.44 -38.76 -1.52
N LEU A 181 1.23 -38.99 -2.82
CA LEU A 181 0.14 -39.82 -3.34
C LEU A 181 0.29 -41.30 -2.96
N PHE A 182 1.51 -41.86 -2.99
CA PHE A 182 1.76 -43.26 -2.61
C PHE A 182 1.51 -43.50 -1.11
N THR A 183 1.88 -42.55 -0.25
CA THR A 183 1.71 -42.69 1.20
C THR A 183 0.24 -42.61 1.61
N ILE A 184 -0.57 -41.79 0.93
CA ILE A 184 -2.01 -41.68 1.17
C ILE A 184 -2.75 -42.91 0.64
N LEU A 185 -2.33 -43.48 -0.51
CA LEU A 185 -2.94 -44.69 -1.07
C LEU A 185 -2.68 -45.94 -0.21
N LEU A 186 -1.49 -46.07 0.38
CA LEU A 186 -1.14 -47.15 1.32
C LEU A 186 -1.87 -47.04 2.65
N ALA A 187 -2.15 -45.82 3.14
CA ALA A 187 -2.94 -45.63 4.35
C ALA A 187 -4.43 -46.00 4.15
N LEU A 188 -4.99 -45.72 2.97
CA LEU A 188 -6.38 -46.04 2.64
C LEU A 188 -6.62 -47.55 2.45
N THR A 189 -5.67 -48.28 1.86
CA THR A 189 -5.78 -49.75 1.72
C THR A 189 -5.63 -50.48 3.05
N TRP A 190 -4.89 -49.91 4.02
CA TRP A 190 -4.75 -50.49 5.35
C TRP A 190 -5.99 -50.32 6.23
N VAL A 191 -6.75 -49.22 6.05
CA VAL A 191 -7.99 -48.98 6.80
C VAL A 191 -9.15 -49.85 6.30
N GLN A 192 -9.23 -50.14 5.00
CA GLN A 192 -10.26 -51.03 4.45
C GLN A 192 -10.06 -52.53 4.78
N ALA A 193 -8.86 -52.93 5.20
CA ALA A 193 -8.57 -54.32 5.59
C ALA A 193 -8.87 -54.63 7.07
N ARG A 194 -9.38 -53.67 7.86
CA ARG A 194 -9.65 -53.80 9.30
C ARG A 194 -11.10 -53.48 9.72
N THR A 195 -12.04 -53.52 8.78
CA THR A 195 -13.49 -53.43 9.06
C THR A 195 -14.20 -54.67 8.55
#